data_AF-A0A4D9EBP6-F1
#
_entry.id   AF-A0A4D9EBP6-F1
#
_cell.length_a   1.000
_cell.length_b   1.000
_cell.length_c   1.000
_cell.angle_alpha   90.00
_cell.angle_beta   90.00
_cell.angle_gamma   90.00
#
_symmetry.space_group_name_H-M   'P 1'
#
loop_
_entity.id
_entity.type
_entity.pdbx_description
1 polymer ?
#
loop_
_entity_poly.entity_id
_entity_poly.type
_entity_poly.pdbx_seq_one_letter_code
_entity_poly.pdbx_strand_id
1 'polypeptide(L)'
;MRTGALRDRFQLGEVMHIQADVSTGNHVALRRCVATLSPDRDSSPCYAVIDFNGCLVDGRSGDIPSAFISPRSRQGTLQFMVDVFRFAGDARNLIYITCHLKVTAAEQAPHPWNKTCSFNKAGNI
;
A
#
# COMPACT_ATOMS: atom_id res chain seq x y z
N MET A 1 -0.33 11.33 -23.31
CA MET A 1 -0.71 9.91 -23.26
C MET A 1 0.36 9.18 -22.47
N ARG A 2 0.14 8.84 -21.19
CA ARG A 2 1.11 8.04 -20.41
C ARG A 2 0.82 6.56 -20.71
N THR A 3 1.61 5.97 -21.59
CA THR A 3 1.64 4.51 -21.81
C THR A 3 2.32 3.85 -20.61
N GLY A 4 1.54 3.52 -19.58
CA GLY A 4 1.95 2.55 -18.57
C GLY A 4 1.47 1.17 -19.01
N ALA A 5 2.38 0.22 -19.20
CA ALA A 5 2.00 -1.17 -19.44
C ALA A 5 1.31 -1.72 -18.18
N LEU A 6 0.06 -2.15 -18.28
CA LEU A 6 -0.54 -3.00 -17.25
C LEU A 6 0.18 -4.35 -17.31
N ARG A 7 0.92 -4.68 -16.24
CA ARG A 7 1.48 -6.02 -16.07
C ARG A 7 0.52 -6.85 -15.23
N ASP A 8 0.02 -7.92 -15.82
CA ASP A 8 -0.89 -8.87 -15.17
C ASP A 8 -0.12 -9.95 -14.37
N ARG A 9 1.21 -9.91 -14.40
CA ARG A 9 2.08 -10.86 -13.72
C ARG A 9 3.28 -10.15 -13.10
N PHE A 10 3.62 -10.58 -11.91
CA PHE A 10 4.76 -10.11 -11.14
C PHE A 10 5.72 -11.27 -10.86
N GLN A 11 7.01 -10.97 -10.76
CA GLN A 11 8.04 -11.90 -10.32
C GLN A 11 8.56 -11.49 -8.94
N LEU A 12 9.00 -12.47 -8.14
CA LEU A 12 9.69 -12.17 -6.88
C LEU A 12 10.93 -11.30 -7.16
N GLY A 13 11.11 -10.25 -6.37
CA GLY A 13 12.15 -9.22 -6.58
C GLY A 13 11.71 -8.05 -7.46
N GLU A 14 10.51 -8.08 -8.04
CA GLU A 14 9.87 -6.90 -8.62
C GLU A 14 9.09 -6.11 -7.56
N VAL A 15 8.72 -4.88 -7.89
CA VAL A 15 7.95 -3.99 -7.01
C VAL A 15 6.57 -3.72 -7.61
N MET A 16 5.52 -3.92 -6.81
CA MET A 16 4.14 -3.56 -7.17
C MET A 16 3.89 -2.09 -6.89
N HIS A 17 3.55 -1.33 -7.92
CA HIS A 17 3.10 0.05 -7.79
C HIS A 17 1.58 0.10 -7.67
N ILE A 18 1.07 0.45 -6.49
CA ILE A 18 -0.35 0.48 -6.20
C ILE A 18 -0.80 1.93 -6.10
N GLN A 19 -1.86 2.26 -6.86
CA GLN A 19 -2.53 3.56 -6.78
C GLN A 19 -3.96 3.37 -6.28
N ALA A 20 -4.32 4.16 -5.27
CA ALA A 20 -5.69 4.35 -4.85
C ALA A 20 -6.13 5.77 -5.21
N ASP A 21 -7.26 5.90 -5.89
CA ASP A 21 -7.82 7.18 -6.31
C ASP A 21 -9.28 7.31 -5.85
N VAL A 22 -9.65 8.50 -5.42
CA VAL A 22 -11.04 8.85 -5.08
C VAL A 22 -11.43 10.09 -5.87
N SER A 23 -12.50 9.99 -6.66
CA SER A 23 -13.00 11.06 -7.53
C SER A 23 -13.74 12.18 -6.77
N THR A 24 -13.17 12.66 -5.67
CA THR A 24 -13.76 13.73 -4.84
C THR A 24 -12.72 14.84 -4.59
N GLY A 25 -13.18 16.06 -4.31
CA GLY A 25 -12.33 17.18 -3.88
C GLY A 25 -11.73 17.03 -2.47
N ASN A 26 -11.65 15.81 -1.96
CA ASN A 26 -11.25 15.49 -0.60
C ASN A 26 -9.87 14.81 -0.57
N HIS A 27 -9.26 14.78 0.62
CA HIS A 27 -8.04 14.05 0.88
C HIS A 27 -8.33 12.56 1.08
N VAL A 28 -7.53 11.68 0.47
CA VAL A 28 -7.61 10.23 0.73
C VAL A 28 -6.55 9.79 1.74
N ALA A 29 -6.89 8.89 2.65
CA ALA A 29 -6.02 8.24 3.61
C ALA A 29 -6.21 6.71 3.56
N LEU A 30 -5.13 5.95 3.66
CA LEU A 30 -5.19 4.50 3.81
C LEU A 30 -5.22 4.15 5.30
N ARG A 31 -6.11 3.25 5.72
CA ARG A 31 -6.12 2.76 7.11
C ARG A 31 -5.36 1.46 7.26
N ARG A 32 -5.65 0.50 6.38
CA ARG A 32 -5.13 -0.86 6.45
C ARG A 32 -5.18 -1.49 5.05
N CYS A 33 -4.19 -2.31 4.74
CA CYS A 33 -4.20 -3.20 3.58
C CYS A 33 -3.72 -4.57 4.03
N VAL A 34 -4.47 -5.61 3.66
CA VAL A 34 -4.17 -6.99 4.03
C VAL A 34 -4.07 -7.81 2.75
N ALA A 35 -3.03 -8.62 2.64
CA ALA A 35 -2.87 -9.62 1.60
C ALA A 35 -3.37 -10.98 2.08
N THR A 36 -4.12 -11.69 1.24
CA THR A 36 -4.74 -12.99 1.53
C THR A 36 -4.73 -13.89 0.30
N LEU A 37 -5.01 -15.19 0.47
CA LEU A 37 -5.16 -16.17 -0.62
C LEU A 37 -6.58 -16.22 -1.21
N SER A 38 -7.49 -15.40 -0.69
CA SER A 38 -8.85 -15.25 -1.18
C SER A 38 -9.29 -13.78 -1.07
N PRO A 39 -10.36 -13.36 -1.76
CA PRO A 39 -10.89 -12.00 -1.63
C PRO A 39 -11.33 -11.63 -0.21
N ASP A 40 -11.59 -12.61 0.66
CA ASP A 40 -11.91 -12.38 2.06
C ASP A 40 -10.68 -11.91 2.83
N ARG A 41 -10.69 -10.65 3.27
CA ARG A 41 -9.58 -10.01 4.00
C ARG A 41 -9.30 -10.62 5.37
N ASP A 42 -10.27 -11.34 5.93
CA ASP A 42 -10.19 -11.95 7.25
C ASP A 42 -9.84 -13.45 7.15
N SER A 43 -9.61 -13.96 5.92
CA SER A 43 -9.16 -15.33 5.66
C SER A 43 -7.70 -15.57 6.03
N SER A 44 -7.36 -16.82 6.32
CA SER A 44 -5.99 -17.28 6.62
C SER A 44 -5.39 -18.03 5.42
N PRO A 45 -4.08 -17.84 5.12
CA PRO A 45 -3.15 -16.93 5.77
C PRO A 45 -3.39 -15.46 5.36
N CYS A 46 -3.07 -14.54 6.28
CA CYS A 46 -3.14 -13.10 6.04
C CYS A 46 -1.79 -12.42 6.35
N TYR A 47 -1.45 -11.39 5.58
CA TYR A 47 -0.26 -10.56 5.78
C TYR A 47 -0.63 -9.08 5.78
N ALA A 48 -0.25 -8.34 6.83
CA ALA A 48 -0.54 -6.91 6.92
C ALA A 48 0.52 -6.11 6.15
N VAL A 49 0.12 -5.47 5.06
CA VAL A 49 0.98 -4.59 4.24
C VAL A 49 0.98 -3.18 4.81
N ILE A 50 -0.21 -2.69 5.15
CA ILE A 50 -0.44 -1.40 5.81
C ILE A 50 -1.27 -1.67 7.06
N ASP A 51 -0.86 -1.11 8.20
CA ASP A 51 -1.58 -1.20 9.46
C ASP A 51 -1.41 0.09 10.29
N PHE A 52 -1.90 0.11 11.54
CA PHE A 52 -1.76 1.24 12.48
C PHE A 52 -2.30 2.57 11.95
N ASN A 53 -3.39 2.50 11.18
CA ASN A 53 -4.06 3.63 10.52
C ASN A 53 -3.16 4.36 9.50
N GLY A 54 -2.52 3.58 8.62
CA GLY A 54 -1.80 4.13 7.46
C GLY A 54 -0.29 4.04 7.52
N CYS A 55 0.29 3.22 8.40
CA CYS A 55 1.71 2.90 8.38
C CYS A 55 1.96 1.72 7.44
N LEU A 56 2.83 1.89 6.45
CA LEU A 56 3.26 0.81 5.56
C LEU A 56 4.28 -0.06 6.30
N VAL A 57 3.78 -1.11 6.96
CA VAL A 57 4.57 -1.96 7.87
C VAL A 57 5.45 -2.98 7.14
N ASP A 58 5.12 -3.30 5.89
CA ASP A 58 5.95 -4.15 5.02
C ASP A 58 7.36 -3.55 4.83
N GLY A 59 7.46 -2.22 4.70
CA GLY A 59 8.74 -1.50 4.63
C GLY A 59 9.54 -1.41 5.94
N ARG A 60 9.06 -2.03 7.03
CA ARG A 60 9.79 -2.03 8.31
C ARG A 60 11.05 -2.90 8.25
N SER A 61 10.97 -4.02 7.53
CA SER A 61 12.12 -4.88 7.30
C SER A 61 13.06 -4.17 6.34
N GLY A 62 14.33 -4.05 6.73
CA GLY A 62 15.22 -3.10 6.09
C GLY A 62 15.38 -3.30 4.58
N ASP A 63 15.36 -4.53 4.10
CA ASP A 63 15.75 -4.82 2.72
C ASP A 63 14.59 -4.67 1.73
N ILE A 64 13.42 -4.26 2.22
CA ILE A 64 12.18 -4.17 1.43
C ILE A 64 11.95 -2.74 0.95
N PRO A 65 11.86 -2.48 -0.37
CA PRO A 65 11.70 -1.14 -0.95
C PRO A 65 10.28 -0.55 -0.82
N SER A 66 9.51 -0.97 0.18
CA SER A 66 8.10 -0.62 0.31
C SER A 66 7.90 0.73 1.02
N ALA A 67 7.36 1.70 0.29
CA ALA A 67 7.13 3.05 0.79
C ALA A 67 5.95 3.72 0.08
N PHE A 68 5.28 4.64 0.77
CA PHE A 68 4.44 5.63 0.10
C PHE A 68 5.29 6.55 -0.78
N ILE A 69 4.77 6.85 -1.97
CA ILE A 69 5.38 7.81 -2.88
C ILE A 69 4.97 9.22 -2.42
N SER A 70 5.97 10.03 -2.10
CA SER A 70 5.81 11.42 -1.68
C SER A 70 6.67 12.35 -2.55
N PRO A 71 6.18 13.54 -2.94
CA PRO A 71 4.86 14.10 -2.63
C PRO A 71 3.73 13.46 -3.46
N ARG A 72 2.48 13.63 -3.01
CA ARG A 72 1.30 13.13 -3.76
C ARG A 72 1.10 13.94 -5.03
N SER A 73 0.69 13.28 -6.11
CA SER A 73 0.34 13.93 -7.37
C SER A 73 -0.96 14.75 -7.28
N ARG A 74 -1.93 14.26 -6.50
CA ARG A 74 -3.22 14.91 -6.22
C ARG A 74 -3.69 14.52 -4.82
N GLN A 75 -4.47 15.39 -4.17
CA GLN A 75 -4.96 15.15 -2.80
C GLN A 75 -5.82 13.88 -2.66
N GLY A 76 -6.61 13.57 -3.69
CA GLY A 76 -7.46 12.38 -3.79
C GLY A 76 -6.72 11.12 -4.28
N THR A 77 -5.40 11.19 -4.49
CA THR A 77 -4.59 10.08 -5.00
C THR A 77 -3.54 9.67 -3.97
N LEU A 78 -3.45 8.37 -3.70
CA LEU A 78 -2.38 7.74 -2.93
C LEU A 78 -1.63 6.75 -3.79
N GLN A 79 -0.31 6.81 -3.74
CA GLN A 79 0.56 5.88 -4.44
C GLN A 79 1.54 5.29 -3.44
N PHE A 80 1.74 3.98 -3.50
CA PHE A 80 2.71 3.28 -2.68
C PHE A 80 3.27 2.07 -3.42
N MET A 81 4.44 1.65 -2.98
CA MET A 81 5.18 0.52 -3.51
C MET A 81 5.20 -0.60 -2.48
N VAL A 82 5.05 -1.83 -2.96
CA VAL A 82 5.12 -3.06 -2.17
C VAL A 82 6.01 -4.05 -2.90
N ASP A 83 7.00 -4.61 -2.23
CA ASP A 83 7.83 -5.68 -2.82
C ASP A 83 6.97 -6.90 -3.14
N VAL A 84 7.24 -7.57 -4.26
CA VAL A 84 6.44 -8.74 -4.66
C VAL A 84 6.78 -9.92 -3.77
N PHE A 85 5.77 -10.43 -3.08
CA PHE A 85 5.88 -11.60 -2.22
C PHE A 85 4.84 -12.67 -2.57
N ARG A 86 5.00 -13.85 -1.97
CA ARG A 86 4.03 -14.95 -2.02
C ARG A 86 3.88 -15.59 -0.65
N PHE A 87 2.75 -16.25 -0.40
CA PHE A 87 2.60 -17.09 0.77
C PHE A 87 3.40 -18.39 0.61
N ALA A 88 4.12 -18.77 1.66
CA ALA A 88 4.80 -20.06 1.71
C ALA A 88 3.79 -21.21 1.62
N GLY A 89 4.11 -22.25 0.87
CA GLY A 89 3.25 -23.43 0.72
C GLY A 89 2.06 -23.25 -0.23
N ASP A 90 1.83 -22.06 -0.80
CA ASP A 90 0.81 -21.86 -1.83
C ASP A 90 1.42 -21.96 -3.25
N ALA A 91 0.82 -22.81 -4.08
CA ALA A 91 1.26 -23.05 -5.46
C ALA A 91 0.45 -22.25 -6.51
N ARG A 92 -0.60 -21.53 -6.10
CA ARG A 92 -1.48 -20.79 -7.02
C ARG A 92 -0.81 -19.50 -7.52
N ASN A 93 0.24 -19.02 -6.84
CA ASN A 93 0.97 -17.79 -7.15
C ASN A 93 0.03 -16.59 -7.32
N LEU A 94 -1.04 -16.55 -6.52
CA LEU A 94 -2.06 -15.52 -6.55
C LEU A 94 -2.29 -15.02 -5.13
N ILE A 95 -2.26 -13.70 -4.97
CA ILE A 95 -2.64 -13.02 -3.73
C ILE A 95 -3.68 -11.95 -4.05
N TYR A 96 -4.53 -11.68 -3.06
CA TYR A 96 -5.49 -10.58 -3.10
C TYR A 96 -5.04 -9.53 -2.08
N ILE A 97 -4.95 -8.27 -2.48
CA ILE A 97 -4.67 -7.16 -1.57
C ILE A 97 -5.95 -6.37 -1.39
N THR A 98 -6.50 -6.40 -0.17
CA THR A 98 -7.72 -5.69 0.18
C THR A 98 -7.39 -4.51 1.09
N CYS A 99 -7.74 -3.30 0.64
CA CYS A 99 -7.44 -2.05 1.34
C CYS A 99 -8.69 -1.36 1.85
N HIS A 100 -8.61 -0.83 3.07
CA HIS A 100 -9.63 0.04 3.64
C HIS A 100 -9.19 1.51 3.50
N LEU A 101 -9.83 2.20 2.55
CA LEU A 101 -9.64 3.64 2.32
C LEU A 101 -10.52 4.45 3.27
N LYS A 102 -10.07 5.66 3.60
CA LYS A 102 -10.82 6.67 4.34
C LYS A 102 -10.64 8.01 3.64
N VAL A 103 -11.71 8.78 3.54
CA VAL A 103 -11.69 10.12 2.94
C VAL A 103 -11.83 11.15 4.06
N THR A 104 -11.03 12.20 4.01
CA THR A 104 -11.04 13.32 4.97
C THR A 104 -11.08 14.63 4.20
N ALA A 105 -11.51 15.72 4.85
CA ALA A 105 -11.46 17.03 4.23
C ALA A 105 -10.01 17.38 3.83
N ALA A 106 -9.84 17.99 2.66
CA ALA A 106 -8.55 18.43 2.11
C ALA A 106 -7.72 19.25 3.11
N GLU A 107 -8.39 20.18 3.80
CA GLU A 107 -7.79 21.12 4.75
C GLU A 107 -7.49 20.52 6.12
N GLN A 108 -7.88 19.26 6.36
CA GLN A 108 -7.67 18.63 7.65
C GLN A 108 -6.20 18.20 7.80
N ALA A 109 -5.52 18.78 8.79
CA ALA A 109 -4.15 18.39 9.13
C ALA A 109 -4.04 16.88 9.45
N PRO A 110 -2.91 16.24 9.11
CA PRO A 110 -2.67 14.85 9.49
C PRO A 110 -2.78 14.66 11.01
N HIS A 111 -3.50 13.63 11.44
CA HIS A 111 -3.62 13.25 12.85
C HIS A 111 -3.30 11.74 12.97
N PRO A 112 -2.92 11.21 14.15
CA PRO A 112 -2.70 9.78 14.39
C PRO A 112 -3.65 8.75 13.74
N TRP A 113 -4.90 9.14 13.41
CA TRP A 113 -5.93 8.31 12.79
C TRP A 113 -6.06 8.47 11.27
N ASN A 114 -5.45 9.53 10.71
CA ASN A 114 -5.50 9.93 9.30
C ASN A 114 -4.07 10.33 8.89
N LYS A 115 -3.23 9.34 8.66
CA LYS A 115 -1.82 9.54 8.30
C LYS A 115 -1.41 8.55 7.20
N THR A 116 -0.27 8.82 6.58
CA THR A 116 0.41 7.88 5.70
C THR A 116 1.89 7.90 6.05
N CYS A 117 2.39 6.79 6.58
CA CYS A 117 3.75 6.69 7.12
C CYS A 117 4.53 5.63 6.35
N SER A 118 5.74 5.99 5.95
CA SER A 118 6.75 5.07 5.42
C SER A 118 7.88 4.97 6.43
N PHE A 119 8.49 3.79 6.56
CA PHE A 119 9.76 3.66 7.25
C PHE A 119 10.85 4.13 6.29
N ASN A 120 11.60 5.17 6.67
CA ASN A 120 12.72 5.65 5.90
C ASN A 120 14.02 5.27 6.61
N LYS A 121 14.94 4.63 5.89
CA LYS A 121 16.29 4.30 6.37
C LYS A 121 17.25 5.49 6.38
N ALA A 122 16.98 6.56 5.63
CA ALA A 122 17.88 7.70 5.44
C ALA A 122 18.10 8.59 6.69
N GLY A 123 17.81 8.08 7.89
CA GLY A 123 17.96 8.78 9.17
C GLY A 123 19.03 8.21 10.11
N ASN A 124 19.84 7.25 9.67
CA ASN A 124 21.06 6.83 10.37
C ASN A 124 22.29 7.14 9.51
N ILE A 125 22.59 8.43 9.37
CA ILE A 125 23.94 8.95 9.09
C ILE A 125 24.19 10.05 10.12
#